data_AF-A0A3S0XTJ5-F1
#
_entry.id   AF-A0A3S0XTJ5-F1
#
_cell.length_a   1.000
_cell.length_b   1.000
_cell.length_c   1.000
_cell.angle_alpha   90.00
_cell.angle_beta   90.00
_cell.angle_gamma   90.00
#
_symmetry.space_group_name_H-M   'P 1'
#
loop_
_entity.id
_entity.type
_entity.pdbx_description
1 polymer ?
#
loop_
_entity_poly.entity_id
_entity_poly.type
_entity_poly.pdbx_seq_one_letter_code
_entity_poly.pdbx_strand_id
1 'polypeptide(L)' 'MQLSFDLSKIARWFIQLEKDIDELANKFDYDEQRLILLQHALIDLIDFLDKDYIYFSPEYRQKI' A
#
# COMPACT_ATOMS: atom_id res chain seq x y z
N MET A 1 -12.15 -7.58 24.44
CA MET A 1 -12.55 -6.40 23.64
C MET A 1 -12.46 -6.81 22.17
N GLN A 2 -13.56 -7.25 21.57
CA GLN A 2 -13.58 -7.60 20.14
C GLN A 2 -13.63 -6.29 19.34
N LEU A 3 -12.52 -5.93 18.69
CA LEU A 3 -12.53 -4.93 17.64
C LEU A 3 -13.37 -5.50 16.49
N SER A 4 -14.63 -5.06 16.35
CA SER A 4 -15.39 -5.30 15.13
C SER A 4 -14.72 -4.50 14.01
N PHE A 5 -13.75 -5.11 13.35
CA PHE A 5 -13.05 -4.52 12.22
C PHE A 5 -14.07 -4.45 11.08
N ASP A 6 -14.53 -3.24 10.78
CA ASP A 6 -15.47 -3.04 9.68
C ASP A 6 -14.71 -3.19 8.36
N LEU A 7 -14.64 -4.43 7.89
CA LEU A 7 -13.99 -4.81 6.63
C LEU A 7 -14.48 -3.94 5.46
N SER A 8 -15.71 -3.43 5.54
CA SER A 8 -16.26 -2.54 4.51
C SER A 8 -15.58 -1.17 4.49
N LYS A 9 -15.16 -0.63 5.64
CA LYS A 9 -14.40 0.62 5.71
C LYS A 9 -13.00 0.45 5.15
N ILE A 10 -12.38 -0.69 5.45
CA ILE A 10 -11.02 -0.99 5.02
C ILE A 10 -10.97 -1.25 3.52
N ALA A 11 -11.95 -1.99 2.99
CA ALA A 11 -12.10 -2.15 1.55
C ALA A 11 -12.23 -0.80 0.84
N ARG A 12 -13.03 0.14 1.37
CA ARG A 12 -13.13 1.49 0.79
C ARG A 12 -11.80 2.25 0.81
N TRP A 13 -11.04 2.13 1.89
CA TRP A 13 -9.70 2.73 1.98
C TRP A 13 -8.74 2.16 0.94
N PHE A 14 -8.71 0.84 0.76
CA PHE A 14 -7.86 0.22 -0.27
C PHE A 14 -8.29 0.59 -1.69
N ILE A 15 -9.59 0.66 -1.97
CA ILE A 15 -10.10 1.10 -3.28
C ILE A 15 -9.69 2.54 -3.57
N GLN A 16 -9.72 3.43 -2.57
CA GLN A 16 -9.28 4.81 -2.75
C GLN A 16 -7.76 4.88 -2.98
N LEU A 17 -6.99 4.12 -2.21
CA LEU A 17 -5.53 4.07 -2.32
C LEU A 17 -5.08 3.59 -3.70
N GLU A 18 -5.74 2.56 -4.25
CA GLU A 18 -5.49 2.05 -5.60
C GLU A 18 -5.69 3.16 -6.65
N LYS A 19 -6.83 3.88 -6.57
CA LYS A 19 -7.10 5.02 -7.46
C LYS A 19 -6.08 6.15 -7.32
N ASP A 20 -5.69 6.49 -6.10
CA ASP A 20 -4.73 7.56 -5.85
C ASP A 20 -3.35 7.22 -6.43
N ILE A 21 -2.93 5.95 -6.34
CA ILE A 21 -1.70 5.45 -6.96
C ILE A 21 -1.80 5.53 -8.48
N ASP A 22 -2.91 5.07 -9.07
CA ASP A 22 -3.13 5.11 -10.51
C ASP A 22 -3.12 6.56 -11.04
N GLU A 23 -3.80 7.48 -10.36
CA GLU A 23 -3.79 8.90 -10.74
C GLU A 23 -2.37 9.49 -10.64
N LEU A 24 -1.62 9.12 -9.61
CA LEU A 24 -0.26 9.61 -9.41
C LEU A 24 0.72 9.01 -10.41
N ALA A 25 0.50 7.77 -10.85
CA ALA A 25 1.26 7.06 -11.88
C ALA A 25 0.89 7.46 -13.33
N ASN A 26 -0.17 8.26 -13.53
CA ASN A 26 -0.59 8.76 -14.84
C ASN A 26 -0.40 10.29 -15.03
N LYS A 27 0.04 11.03 -14.00
CA LYS A 27 0.31 12.47 -14.10
C LYS A 27 1.68 12.76 -14.69
N PHE A 28 1.72 13.42 -15.85
CA PHE A 28 2.93 13.80 -16.59
C PHE A 28 4.00 14.65 -15.85
N ASP A 29 3.72 15.07 -14.61
CA ASP A 29 4.63 15.85 -13.75
C ASP A 29 4.95 15.02 -12.50
N TYR A 30 5.70 13.93 -12.70
CA TYR A 30 6.00 12.96 -11.65
C TYR A 30 7.03 13.54 -10.69
N ASP A 31 6.61 13.75 -9.45
CA ASP A 31 7.53 13.82 -8.31
C ASP A 31 7.98 12.37 -7.99
N GLU A 32 9.06 11.95 -8.65
CA GLU A 32 9.67 10.62 -8.50
C GLU A 32 9.96 10.30 -7.02
N GLN A 33 10.36 11.30 -6.22
CA GLN A 33 10.60 11.10 -4.80
C GLN A 33 9.32 10.75 -4.05
N ARG A 34 8.20 11.40 -4.39
CA ARG A 34 6.91 11.10 -3.78
C ARG A 34 6.45 9.68 -4.10
N LEU A 35 6.71 9.19 -5.32
CA LEU A 35 6.42 7.80 -5.70
C LEU A 35 7.25 6.79 -4.91
N ILE A 36 8.55 7.04 -4.76
CA ILE A 36 9.46 6.20 -3.98
C ILE A 36 9.01 6.15 -2.51
N LEU A 37 8.71 7.31 -1.91
CA LEU A 37 8.23 7.38 -0.52
C LEU A 37 6.90 6.65 -0.33
N LEU A 38 6.00 6.74 -1.31
CA LEU A 38 4.73 6.00 -1.28
C LEU A 38 4.98 4.49 -1.35
N GLN A 39 5.88 4.05 -2.24
CA GLN A 39 6.26 2.64 -2.36
C GLN A 39 6.87 2.10 -1.05
N HIS A 40 7.72 2.88 -0.39
CA HIS A 40 8.31 2.51 0.90
C HIS A 40 7.24 2.33 1.98
N ALA A 41 6.29 3.27 2.08
CA ALA A 41 5.21 3.22 3.06
C ALA A 41 4.24 2.05 2.83
N LEU A 42 3.98 1.68 1.57
CA LEU A 42 3.17 0.52 1.22
C LEU A 42 3.86 -0.78 1.62
N ILE A 43 5.17 -0.89 1.42
CA ILE A 43 5.96 -2.03 1.89
C ILE A 43 5.91 -2.14 3.40
N ASP A 44 6.08 -1.03 4.13
CA ASP A 44 5.99 -1.04 5.59
C ASP A 44 4.61 -1.49 6.08
N LEU A 45 3.54 -1.11 5.37
CA LEU A 45 2.19 -1.58 5.64
C LEU A 45 2.05 -3.09 5.39
N ILE A 46 2.61 -3.61 4.30
CA ILE A 46 2.60 -5.04 4.00
C ILE A 46 3.38 -5.82 5.07
N ASP A 47 4.55 -5.34 5.48
CA ASP A 47 5.35 -5.97 6.54
C ASP A 47 4.63 -5.96 7.90
N PHE A 48 3.83 -4.93 8.16
CA PHE A 48 2.97 -4.88 9.35
C PHE A 48 1.85 -5.93 9.29
N LEU A 49 1.21 -6.10 8.12
CA LEU A 49 0.04 -6.96 7.92
C LEU A 49 0.38 -8.44 7.69
N ASP A 50 1.50 -8.73 7.03
CA ASP A 50 1.93 -10.07 6.60
C ASP A 50 3.35 -10.39 7.09
N LYS A 51 3.52 -10.43 8.41
CA LYS A 51 4.81 -10.62 9.08
C LYS A 51 5.50 -11.94 8.75
N ASP A 52 4.71 -12.97 8.46
CA ASP A 52 5.20 -14.33 8.22
C ASP A 52 5.37 -14.63 6.71
N TYR A 53 5.22 -13.62 5.86
CA TYR A 53 5.38 -13.75 4.40
C TYR A 53 4.43 -14.77 3.76
N ILE A 54 3.21 -14.88 4.29
CA ILE A 54 2.22 -15.87 3.87
C ILE A 54 1.56 -15.47 2.54
N TYR A 55 1.34 -14.18 2.33
CA TYR A 55 0.57 -13.65 1.20
C TYR A 55 1.43 -12.97 0.16
N PHE A 56 2.49 -12.28 0.59
CA PHE A 56 3.41 -11.58 -0.29
C PHE A 56 4.84 -12.05 -0.06
N SER A 57 5.43 -12.67 -1.08
CA SER A 57 6.81 -13.13 -1.03
C SER A 57 7.81 -11.97 -0.82
N PRO A 58 8.96 -12.21 -0.17
CA PRO A 58 9.95 -11.18 0.12
C PRO A 58 10.46 -10.42 -1.10
N GLU A 59 10.50 -11.03 -2.28
CA GLU A 59 10.96 -10.40 -3.52
C GLU A 59 10.13 -9.19 -3.97
N TYR A 60 8.86 -9.11 -3.57
CA TYR A 60 7.97 -7.98 -3.88
C TYR A 60 8.01 -6.87 -2.82
N ARG A 61 8.77 -7.06 -1.73
CA ARG A 61 8.86 -6.13 -0.59
C ARG A 61 10.15 -5.31 -0.61
N GLN A 62 10.79 -5.22 -1.76
CA GLN A 62 12.02 -4.46 -1.91
C GLN A 62 11.71 -2.98 -2.10
N LYS A 63 12.28 -2.16 -1.23
CA LYS A 63 12.25 -0.70 -1.38
C LYS A 63 13.26 -0.29 -2.46
N ILE A 64 12.83 0.57 -3.38
CA ILE A 64 13.65 1.13 -4.46
C ILE A 64 14.36 2.40 -4.01
#